data_AF-A0AAV0DHP9-F1
#
_entry.id   AF-A0AAV0DHP9-F1
#
_cell.length_a   1.000
_cell.length_b   1.000
_cell.length_c   1.000
_cell.angle_alpha   90.00
_cell.angle_beta   90.00
_cell.angle_gamma   90.00
#
_symmetry.space_group_name_H-M   'P 1'
#
loop_
_entity.id
_entity.type
_entity.pdbx_description
1 polymer ?
#
loop_
_entity_poly.entity_id
_entity_poly.type
_entity_poly.pdbx_seq_one_letter_code
_entity_poly.pdbx_strand_id
1 'polypeptide(L)'
;MKEKNFPGQFTTKSSKLPASSAAFAFVNGLEDEFYEVRSSACRALQRLTILSADFAGEAINLLVDVLNDDSLDVRLQALEAMHSMGMFDCLKVQEAHLKLFVSTLVDNDNLIRSAARRVVKITKLRTLTLFKMCIDGLVKNLELYPQDEADVFSVLFSLGKKHGKFVVNVIHGVSNLIEPSLGGKWSLDNARASSFMVLAISAPVSLERRTCSIQPVMFSYAVTILGRISHGLTDVMNQNNLLTYLSLCSRFTFASAAEFFKAEECGPSHSKEGDAYLLIQNETDGGCSEKINEVKRGDCTTAILQKVTDIWPLLELGLVDKVSQTVGCLKAEVTRLESVYQCRGELVFISYYLDAIELIGRVWGRLMLPRRFCTHQIGDWRLLFDKLDTILKEMRYRFIGLTKEDEYHIMELKLVTETAKLCTSEAFCHNNNSALVKLRSRAQLMHEYGPDALSGFVRELYTGLNECIPMENPLFLLTSLKKFKPRQLVLPQRKFKCKMAEMDVEGTDFQYPLPFVPGLPVGVSFAMKIYNVSFENRLWVKMCVEEKLTQYAYLDLLELGSGDDEVRKFKIVLPFHRTPKARCFSMRVCVVIECLLPDYAPQTPLPVIYGGPKHDVANICEEKEVYFSMVVK
;
A
#
# COMPACT_ATOMS: atom_id res chain seq x y z
N MET A 1 18.30 -57.42 12.63
CA MET A 1 17.38 -56.28 12.51
C MET A 1 17.52 -55.71 11.11
N LYS A 2 16.44 -55.73 10.32
CA LYS A 2 16.42 -55.22 8.95
C LYS A 2 16.28 -53.69 8.98
N GLU A 3 17.21 -52.97 8.36
CA GLU A 3 17.07 -51.54 8.06
C GLU A 3 15.90 -51.33 7.10
N LYS A 4 14.92 -50.51 7.51
CA LYS A 4 13.89 -49.97 6.62
C LYS A 4 14.49 -48.74 5.94
N ASN A 5 14.95 -48.89 4.71
CA ASN A 5 15.27 -47.75 3.84
C ASN A 5 13.98 -47.08 3.37
N PHE A 6 13.79 -45.82 3.75
CA PHE A 6 12.76 -44.95 3.16
C PHE A 6 13.26 -44.42 1.80
N PRO A 7 12.49 -44.54 0.70
CA PRO A 7 12.92 -44.05 -0.60
C PRO A 7 12.65 -42.55 -0.68
N GLY A 8 13.62 -41.72 -0.27
CA GLY A 8 13.44 -40.26 -0.27
C GLY A 8 14.72 -39.42 -0.35
N GLN A 9 15.90 -40.01 -0.51
CA GLN A 9 17.13 -39.25 -0.77
C GLN A 9 17.48 -39.32 -2.24
N PHE A 10 17.05 -38.32 -3.01
CA PHE A 10 17.64 -38.06 -4.32
C PHE A 10 19.04 -37.49 -4.10
N THR A 11 20.04 -38.33 -4.36
CA THR A 11 21.42 -37.89 -4.56
C THR A 11 21.45 -36.90 -5.72
N THR A 12 22.33 -35.90 -5.62
CA THR A 12 22.61 -34.86 -6.62
C THR A 12 23.21 -35.46 -7.91
N LYS A 13 22.40 -36.21 -8.64
CA LYS A 13 22.54 -36.46 -10.07
C LYS A 13 21.28 -35.91 -10.70
N SER A 14 21.40 -34.83 -11.46
CA SER A 14 20.31 -34.30 -12.28
C SER A 14 20.02 -35.28 -13.41
N SER A 15 19.32 -36.38 -13.12
CA SER A 15 18.56 -37.09 -14.14
C SER A 15 17.47 -36.13 -14.58
N LYS A 16 17.60 -35.60 -15.81
CA LYS A 16 16.50 -34.89 -16.47
C LYS A 16 15.35 -35.88 -16.55
N LEU A 17 14.39 -35.82 -15.61
CA LEU A 17 13.17 -36.58 -15.72
C LEU A 17 12.51 -36.15 -17.04
N PRO A 18 12.11 -37.09 -17.90
CA PRO A 18 11.31 -36.75 -19.07
C PRO A 18 10.06 -35.99 -18.63
N ALA A 19 9.71 -34.90 -19.32
CA ALA A 19 8.51 -34.12 -19.01
C ALA A 19 7.23 -35.00 -19.03
N SER A 20 7.22 -36.05 -19.86
CA SER A 20 6.17 -37.07 -19.90
C SER A 20 6.06 -37.88 -18.61
N SER A 21 7.17 -38.23 -17.97
CA SER A 21 7.17 -38.96 -16.69
C SER A 21 6.65 -38.08 -15.54
N ALA A 22 6.99 -36.79 -15.55
CA ALA A 22 6.46 -35.83 -14.58
C ALA A 22 4.95 -35.57 -14.77
N ALA A 23 4.51 -35.39 -16.03
CA ALA A 23 3.10 -35.24 -16.36
C ALA A 23 2.28 -36.48 -15.97
N PHE A 24 2.80 -37.68 -16.23
CA PHE A 24 2.16 -38.93 -15.82
C PHE A 24 2.01 -39.02 -14.30
N ALA A 25 3.03 -38.64 -13.53
CA ALA A 25 2.95 -38.61 -12.07
C ALA A 25 1.86 -37.65 -11.57
N PHE A 26 1.69 -36.49 -12.21
CA PHE A 26 0.61 -35.55 -11.86
C PHE A 26 -0.78 -36.10 -12.17
N VAL A 27 -0.98 -36.70 -13.35
CA VAL A 27 -2.28 -37.29 -13.71
C VAL A 27 -2.65 -38.40 -12.72
N ASN A 28 -1.74 -39.34 -12.45
CA ASN A 28 -2.03 -40.40 -11.48
C ASN A 28 -2.21 -39.86 -10.06
N GLY A 29 -1.44 -38.82 -9.67
CA GLY A 29 -1.61 -38.19 -8.37
C GLY A 29 -2.97 -37.48 -8.23
N LEU A 30 -3.51 -36.91 -9.31
CA LEU A 30 -4.84 -36.31 -9.33
C LEU A 30 -5.97 -37.35 -9.39
N GLU A 31 -5.70 -38.56 -9.86
CA GLU A 31 -6.67 -39.66 -9.93
C GLU A 31 -6.52 -40.67 -8.77
N ASP A 32 -5.71 -40.33 -7.75
CA ASP A 32 -5.41 -41.22 -6.63
C ASP A 32 -6.65 -41.50 -5.77
N GLU A 33 -6.70 -42.69 -5.17
CA GLU A 33 -7.80 -43.10 -4.29
C GLU A 33 -7.90 -42.21 -3.04
N PHE A 34 -6.77 -41.69 -2.53
CA PHE A 34 -6.70 -40.86 -1.34
C PHE A 34 -6.75 -39.37 -1.68
N TYR A 35 -7.72 -38.66 -1.08
CA TYR A 35 -7.91 -37.23 -1.32
C TYR A 35 -6.69 -36.39 -0.88
N GLU A 36 -5.90 -36.85 0.09
CA GLU A 36 -4.68 -36.18 0.53
C GLU A 36 -3.59 -36.19 -0.56
N VAL A 37 -3.53 -37.27 -1.35
CA VAL A 37 -2.61 -37.39 -2.49
C VAL A 37 -3.09 -36.49 -3.62
N ARG A 38 -4.38 -36.51 -3.93
CA ARG A 38 -5.00 -35.60 -4.93
C ARG A 38 -4.79 -34.13 -4.59
N SER A 39 -5.05 -33.74 -3.34
CA SER A 39 -4.84 -32.37 -2.86
C SER A 39 -3.36 -31.96 -2.93
N SER A 40 -2.45 -32.85 -2.55
CA SER A 40 -1.00 -32.61 -2.66
C SER A 40 -0.54 -32.46 -4.11
N ALA A 41 -1.10 -33.25 -5.03
CA ALA A 41 -0.85 -33.13 -6.46
C ALA A 41 -1.34 -31.79 -7.02
N CYS A 42 -2.56 -31.35 -6.65
CA CYS A 42 -3.06 -30.00 -6.98
C CYS A 42 -2.16 -28.88 -6.45
N ARG A 43 -1.71 -28.98 -5.20
CA ARG A 43 -0.81 -27.98 -4.58
C ARG A 43 0.55 -27.92 -5.27
N ALA A 44 1.07 -29.06 -5.72
CA ALA A 44 2.30 -29.10 -6.51
C ALA A 44 2.09 -28.48 -7.91
N LEU A 45 0.95 -28.73 -8.57
CA LEU A 45 0.59 -28.07 -9.83
C LEU A 45 0.50 -26.55 -9.68
N GLN A 46 -0.14 -26.04 -8.62
CA GLN A 46 -0.22 -24.61 -8.33
C GLN A 46 1.16 -23.93 -8.42
N ARG A 47 2.18 -24.50 -7.75
CA ARG A 47 3.54 -23.93 -7.76
C ARG A 47 4.16 -23.88 -9.15
N LEU A 48 3.91 -24.88 -9.98
CA LEU A 48 4.49 -24.97 -11.32
C LEU A 48 3.77 -24.07 -12.33
N THR A 49 2.45 -23.94 -12.23
CA THR A 49 1.65 -23.08 -13.12
C THR A 49 1.99 -21.59 -13.01
N ILE A 50 2.58 -21.15 -11.90
CA ILE A 50 3.06 -19.77 -11.72
C ILE A 50 4.38 -19.54 -12.50
N LEU A 51 5.16 -20.59 -12.76
CA LEU A 51 6.48 -20.48 -13.37
C LEU A 51 6.44 -20.53 -14.91
N SER A 52 5.35 -21.04 -15.50
CA SER A 52 5.22 -21.20 -16.95
C SER A 52 3.77 -21.06 -17.42
N ALA A 53 3.54 -20.08 -18.30
CA ALA A 53 2.23 -19.82 -18.90
C ALA A 53 1.78 -20.91 -19.88
N ASP A 54 2.72 -21.63 -20.52
CA ASP A 54 2.40 -22.74 -21.43
C ASP A 54 1.96 -23.96 -20.63
N PHE A 55 2.67 -24.27 -19.53
CA PHE A 55 2.27 -25.33 -18.61
C PHE A 55 0.92 -25.03 -17.95
N ALA A 56 0.69 -23.78 -17.55
CA ALA A 56 -0.59 -23.34 -17.01
C ALA A 56 -1.76 -23.56 -17.99
N GLY A 57 -1.52 -23.39 -19.30
CA GLY A 57 -2.51 -23.62 -20.34
C GLY A 57 -2.98 -25.08 -20.45
N GLU A 58 -2.11 -26.05 -20.18
CA GLU A 58 -2.47 -27.47 -20.17
C GLU A 58 -3.00 -27.92 -18.80
N ALA A 59 -2.42 -27.41 -17.71
CA ALA A 59 -2.80 -27.76 -16.35
C ALA A 59 -4.24 -27.32 -16.01
N ILE A 60 -4.75 -26.26 -16.63
CA ILE A 60 -6.15 -25.82 -16.41
C ILE A 60 -7.16 -26.90 -16.79
N ASN A 61 -6.88 -27.70 -17.84
CA ASN A 61 -7.80 -28.76 -18.28
C ASN A 61 -7.98 -29.79 -17.16
N LEU A 62 -6.87 -30.21 -16.55
CA LEU A 62 -6.87 -31.13 -15.42
C LEU A 62 -7.55 -30.52 -14.19
N LEU A 63 -7.22 -29.27 -13.85
CA LEU A 63 -7.77 -28.60 -12.68
C LEU A 63 -9.29 -28.35 -12.78
N VAL A 64 -9.81 -28.15 -13.99
CA VAL A 64 -11.25 -28.00 -14.24
C VAL A 64 -11.98 -29.32 -14.00
N ASP A 65 -11.40 -30.47 -14.37
CA ASP A 65 -11.99 -31.78 -14.08
C ASP A 65 -12.03 -32.04 -12.56
N VAL A 66 -10.98 -31.64 -11.86
CA VAL A 66 -10.86 -31.74 -10.39
C VAL A 66 -11.92 -30.89 -9.65
N LEU A 67 -12.56 -29.90 -10.30
CA LEU A 67 -13.66 -29.16 -9.67
C LEU A 67 -14.89 -30.01 -9.36
N ASN A 68 -15.02 -31.19 -9.97
CA ASN A 68 -16.10 -32.14 -9.68
C ASN A 68 -15.67 -33.27 -8.73
N ASP A 69 -14.50 -33.14 -8.09
CA ASP A 69 -14.02 -34.13 -7.11
C ASP A 69 -15.00 -34.26 -5.93
N ASP A 70 -15.10 -35.46 -5.36
CA ASP A 70 -15.97 -35.75 -4.23
C ASP A 70 -15.48 -35.10 -2.93
N SER A 71 -14.18 -34.83 -2.83
CA SER A 71 -13.56 -34.16 -1.68
C SER A 71 -13.64 -32.64 -1.78
N LEU A 72 -14.15 -32.00 -0.74
CA LEU A 72 -14.16 -30.55 -0.59
C LEU A 72 -12.74 -29.97 -0.63
N ASP A 73 -11.79 -30.60 0.07
CA ASP A 73 -10.39 -30.14 0.16
C ASP A 73 -9.73 -30.09 -1.22
N VAL A 74 -9.96 -31.12 -2.04
CA VAL A 74 -9.38 -31.23 -3.38
C VAL A 74 -9.97 -30.16 -4.30
N ARG A 75 -11.30 -29.98 -4.29
CA ARG A 75 -11.97 -28.92 -5.06
C ARG A 75 -11.51 -27.52 -4.66
N LEU A 76 -11.36 -27.27 -3.36
CA LEU A 76 -10.88 -25.98 -2.86
C LEU A 76 -9.44 -25.73 -3.30
N GLN A 77 -8.57 -26.73 -3.18
CA GLN A 77 -7.16 -26.62 -3.60
C GLN A 77 -7.03 -26.37 -5.11
N ALA A 78 -7.91 -26.95 -5.94
CA ALA A 78 -7.97 -26.67 -7.37
C ALA A 78 -8.38 -25.22 -7.66
N LEU A 79 -9.39 -24.69 -6.94
CA LEU A 79 -9.78 -23.28 -7.05
C LEU A 79 -8.67 -22.32 -6.60
N GLU A 80 -7.93 -22.66 -5.54
CA GLU A 80 -6.76 -21.89 -5.11
C GLU A 80 -5.64 -21.91 -6.15
N ALA A 81 -5.40 -23.05 -6.79
CA ALA A 81 -4.43 -23.15 -7.88
C ALA A 81 -4.79 -22.22 -9.03
N MET A 82 -6.07 -22.23 -9.43
CA MET A 82 -6.59 -21.38 -10.51
C MET A 82 -6.61 -19.90 -10.14
N HIS A 83 -6.85 -19.58 -8.85
CA HIS A 83 -6.70 -18.22 -8.34
C HIS A 83 -5.25 -17.74 -8.46
N SER A 84 -4.27 -18.55 -8.05
CA SER A 84 -2.86 -18.22 -8.25
C SER A 84 -2.51 -18.03 -9.73
N MET A 85 -2.96 -18.90 -10.61
CA MET A 85 -2.75 -18.74 -12.06
C MET A 85 -3.30 -17.41 -12.58
N GLY A 86 -4.48 -16.98 -12.11
CA GLY A 86 -5.07 -15.70 -12.50
C GLY A 86 -4.28 -14.50 -11.98
N MET A 87 -3.72 -14.59 -10.76
CA MET A 87 -2.91 -13.53 -10.16
C MET A 87 -1.61 -13.27 -10.93
N PHE A 88 -1.05 -14.30 -11.55
CA PHE A 88 0.16 -14.22 -12.38
C PHE A 88 -0.13 -14.13 -13.89
N ASP A 89 -1.37 -13.82 -14.29
CA ASP A 89 -1.80 -13.67 -15.69
C ASP A 89 -1.55 -14.91 -16.58
N CYS A 90 -1.52 -16.09 -15.95
CA CYS A 90 -1.28 -17.38 -16.60
C CYS A 90 -2.59 -18.17 -16.84
N LEU A 91 -3.71 -17.73 -16.25
CA LEU A 91 -5.02 -18.36 -16.42
C LEU A 91 -5.66 -17.98 -17.76
N LYS A 92 -5.76 -18.95 -18.67
CA LYS A 92 -6.44 -18.81 -19.97
C LYS A 92 -7.74 -19.59 -19.98
N VAL A 93 -8.86 -18.93 -19.69
CA VAL A 93 -10.19 -19.57 -19.65
C VAL A 93 -10.78 -19.66 -21.06
N GLN A 94 -11.23 -20.86 -21.43
CA GLN A 94 -12.00 -21.14 -22.64
C GLN A 94 -13.47 -21.38 -22.29
N GLU A 95 -14.35 -21.44 -23.29
CA GLU A 95 -15.80 -21.62 -23.08
C GLU A 95 -16.14 -22.95 -22.41
N ALA A 96 -15.44 -24.03 -22.76
CA ALA A 96 -15.61 -25.33 -22.11
C ALA A 96 -15.29 -25.27 -20.62
N HIS A 97 -14.19 -24.62 -20.24
CA HIS A 97 -13.76 -24.47 -18.85
C HIS A 97 -14.78 -23.64 -18.05
N LEU A 98 -15.30 -22.58 -18.67
CA LEU A 98 -16.20 -21.66 -17.98
C LEU A 98 -17.53 -22.29 -17.58
N LYS A 99 -18.06 -23.26 -18.34
CA LYS A 99 -19.30 -23.96 -17.96
C LYS A 99 -19.16 -24.69 -16.62
N LEU A 100 -18.02 -25.35 -16.42
CA LEU A 100 -17.68 -26.07 -15.18
C LEU A 100 -17.35 -25.12 -14.02
N PHE A 101 -16.67 -24.00 -14.29
CA PHE A 101 -16.49 -22.93 -13.30
C PHE A 101 -17.81 -22.28 -12.87
N VAL A 102 -18.75 -22.09 -13.79
CA VAL A 102 -20.05 -21.50 -13.45
C VAL A 102 -20.88 -22.47 -12.59
N SER A 103 -20.73 -23.79 -12.76
CA SER A 103 -21.36 -24.74 -11.84
C SER A 103 -20.80 -24.67 -10.41
N THR A 104 -19.52 -24.35 -10.21
CA THR A 104 -18.96 -24.21 -8.85
C THR A 104 -19.43 -22.95 -8.13
N LEU A 105 -19.88 -21.92 -8.87
CA LEU A 105 -20.54 -20.76 -8.27
C LEU A 105 -21.88 -21.11 -7.59
N VAL A 106 -22.51 -22.24 -7.94
CA VAL A 106 -23.77 -22.69 -7.35
C VAL A 106 -23.60 -23.93 -6.47
N ASP A 107 -22.37 -24.19 -6.01
CA ASP A 107 -22.06 -25.32 -5.14
C ASP A 107 -22.83 -25.27 -3.81
N ASN A 108 -23.10 -26.43 -3.21
CA ASN A 108 -23.76 -26.51 -1.91
C ASN A 108 -22.89 -25.89 -0.80
N ASP A 109 -21.56 -26.00 -0.92
CA ASP A 109 -20.63 -25.51 0.08
C ASP A 109 -20.25 -24.02 -0.13
N ASN A 110 -20.28 -23.26 0.96
CA ASN A 110 -20.03 -21.81 0.91
C ASN A 110 -18.56 -21.45 0.60
N LEU A 111 -17.60 -22.27 1.03
CA LEU A 111 -16.16 -22.03 0.80
C LEU A 111 -15.84 -22.23 -0.67
N ILE A 112 -16.42 -23.24 -1.30
CA ILE A 112 -16.29 -23.49 -2.73
C ILE A 112 -16.89 -22.33 -3.53
N ARG A 113 -18.10 -21.88 -3.20
CA ARG A 113 -18.71 -20.71 -3.86
C ARG A 113 -17.87 -19.45 -3.72
N SER A 114 -17.34 -19.18 -2.51
CA SER A 114 -16.46 -18.04 -2.24
C SER A 114 -15.15 -18.13 -3.05
N ALA A 115 -14.49 -19.28 -3.05
CA ALA A 115 -13.26 -19.50 -3.80
C ALA A 115 -13.47 -19.36 -5.32
N ALA A 116 -14.59 -19.86 -5.85
CA ALA A 116 -14.97 -19.69 -7.24
C ALA A 116 -15.17 -18.20 -7.59
N ARG A 117 -15.86 -17.43 -6.73
CA ARG A 117 -16.01 -15.97 -6.89
C ARG A 117 -14.66 -15.25 -6.93
N ARG A 118 -13.69 -15.64 -6.09
CA ARG A 118 -12.32 -15.08 -6.12
C ARG A 118 -11.63 -15.30 -7.47
N VAL A 119 -11.72 -16.52 -8.03
CA VAL A 119 -11.16 -16.83 -9.37
C VAL A 119 -11.84 -15.99 -10.44
N VAL A 120 -13.17 -15.90 -10.43
CA VAL A 120 -13.95 -15.11 -11.40
C VAL A 120 -13.57 -13.63 -11.33
N LYS A 121 -13.38 -13.06 -10.14
CA LYS A 121 -13.00 -11.64 -9.93
C LYS A 121 -11.71 -11.26 -10.66
N ILE A 122 -10.75 -12.19 -10.78
CA ILE A 122 -9.43 -11.94 -11.39
C ILE A 122 -9.31 -12.42 -12.84
N THR A 123 -10.27 -13.20 -13.34
CA THR A 123 -10.23 -13.82 -14.67
C THR A 123 -10.41 -12.79 -15.78
N LYS A 124 -9.60 -12.90 -16.84
CA LYS A 124 -9.75 -12.12 -18.09
C LYS A 124 -10.70 -12.84 -19.06
N LEU A 125 -11.80 -12.20 -19.41
CA LEU A 125 -12.84 -12.75 -20.28
C LEU A 125 -12.69 -12.16 -21.67
N ARG A 126 -12.21 -12.95 -22.63
CA ARG A 126 -11.80 -12.45 -23.96
C ARG A 126 -12.95 -12.22 -24.94
N THR A 127 -14.13 -12.78 -24.66
CA THR A 127 -15.29 -12.68 -25.56
C THR A 127 -16.54 -12.25 -24.80
N LEU A 128 -17.47 -11.61 -25.51
CA LEU A 128 -18.77 -11.23 -24.95
C LEU A 128 -19.58 -12.44 -24.46
N THR A 129 -19.44 -13.60 -25.12
CA THR A 129 -20.10 -14.84 -24.71
C THR A 129 -19.62 -15.31 -23.35
N LEU A 130 -18.30 -15.36 -23.14
CA LEU A 130 -17.71 -15.71 -21.84
C LEU A 130 -18.13 -14.72 -20.75
N PHE A 131 -18.14 -13.43 -21.09
CA PHE A 131 -18.62 -12.39 -20.17
C PHE A 131 -20.07 -12.63 -19.74
N LYS A 132 -20.99 -12.86 -20.70
CA LYS A 132 -22.40 -13.14 -20.40
C LYS A 132 -22.58 -14.38 -19.52
N MET A 133 -21.88 -15.48 -19.86
CA MET A 133 -21.93 -16.71 -19.05
C MET A 133 -21.49 -16.50 -17.60
N CYS A 134 -20.44 -15.71 -17.36
CA CYS A 134 -20.02 -15.36 -15.99
C CYS A 134 -21.10 -14.57 -15.25
N ILE A 135 -21.69 -13.56 -15.90
CA ILE A 135 -22.73 -12.74 -15.29
C ILE A 135 -23.97 -13.58 -14.97
N ASP A 136 -24.41 -14.43 -15.91
CA ASP A 136 -25.55 -15.33 -15.70
C ASP A 136 -25.28 -16.31 -14.56
N GLY A 137 -24.04 -16.81 -14.44
CA GLY A 137 -23.60 -17.65 -13.32
C GLY A 137 -23.66 -16.96 -11.96
N LEU A 138 -23.17 -15.72 -11.88
CA LEU A 138 -23.21 -14.90 -10.66
C LEU A 138 -24.65 -14.51 -10.27
N VAL A 139 -25.49 -14.18 -11.25
CA VAL A 139 -26.92 -13.93 -11.04
C VAL A 139 -27.60 -15.17 -10.49
N LYS A 140 -27.32 -16.36 -11.07
CA LYS A 140 -27.87 -17.62 -10.59
C LYS A 140 -27.38 -17.98 -9.19
N ASN A 141 -26.11 -17.70 -8.87
CA ASN A 141 -25.59 -17.83 -7.50
C ASN A 141 -26.40 -16.98 -6.52
N LEU A 142 -26.66 -15.71 -6.84
CA LEU A 142 -27.44 -14.83 -5.99
C LEU A 142 -28.92 -15.23 -5.87
N GLU A 143 -29.51 -15.75 -6.95
CA GLU A 143 -30.89 -16.26 -6.94
C GLU A 143 -31.04 -17.50 -6.03
N LEU A 144 -30.02 -18.37 -5.96
CA LEU A 144 -30.03 -19.57 -5.11
C LEU A 144 -29.52 -19.33 -3.69
N TYR A 145 -28.56 -18.41 -3.53
CA TYR A 145 -27.85 -18.14 -2.28
C TYR A 145 -27.80 -16.62 -1.99
N PRO A 146 -28.90 -16.02 -1.49
CA PRO A 146 -28.96 -14.59 -1.18
C PRO A 146 -27.91 -14.11 -0.17
N GLN A 147 -27.40 -14.99 0.69
CA GLN A 147 -26.33 -14.69 1.65
C GLN A 147 -25.00 -14.31 0.98
N ASP A 148 -24.80 -14.68 -0.28
CA ASP A 148 -23.59 -14.37 -1.05
C ASP A 148 -23.63 -12.96 -1.69
N GLU A 149 -24.68 -12.17 -1.45
CA GLU A 149 -24.97 -10.87 -2.11
C GLU A 149 -23.78 -9.91 -2.14
N ALA A 150 -23.13 -9.69 -0.99
CA ALA A 150 -22.04 -8.74 -0.88
C ALA A 150 -20.87 -9.13 -1.81
N ASP A 151 -20.46 -10.39 -1.77
CA ASP A 151 -19.37 -10.92 -2.59
C ASP A 151 -19.73 -10.88 -4.08
N VAL A 152 -20.96 -11.25 -4.43
CA VAL A 152 -21.43 -11.23 -5.82
C VAL A 152 -21.39 -9.81 -6.37
N PHE A 153 -21.85 -8.81 -5.61
CA PHE A 153 -21.80 -7.41 -6.02
C PHE A 153 -20.35 -6.93 -6.21
N SER A 154 -19.44 -7.28 -5.30
CA SER A 154 -18.00 -6.98 -5.44
C SER A 154 -17.44 -7.54 -6.75
N VAL A 155 -17.74 -8.80 -7.06
CA VAL A 155 -17.27 -9.48 -8.27
C VAL A 155 -17.87 -8.86 -9.53
N LEU A 156 -19.19 -8.61 -9.56
CA LEU A 156 -19.88 -7.99 -10.70
C LEU A 156 -19.32 -6.61 -11.01
N PHE A 157 -19.08 -5.79 -9.99
CA PHE A 157 -18.52 -4.45 -10.16
C PHE A 157 -17.08 -4.52 -10.69
N SER A 158 -16.23 -5.40 -10.13
CA SER A 158 -14.86 -5.62 -10.60
C SER A 158 -14.81 -6.11 -12.05
N LEU A 159 -15.65 -7.09 -12.39
CA LEU A 159 -15.75 -7.61 -13.76
C LEU A 159 -16.14 -6.52 -14.74
N GLY A 160 -17.13 -5.70 -14.40
CA GLY A 160 -17.59 -4.66 -15.29
C GLY A 160 -16.60 -3.49 -15.45
N LYS A 161 -15.83 -3.14 -14.40
CA LYS A 161 -14.72 -2.19 -14.53
C LYS A 161 -13.63 -2.68 -15.48
N LYS A 162 -13.30 -3.97 -15.45
CA LYS A 162 -12.30 -4.57 -16.34
C LYS A 162 -12.78 -4.72 -17.78
N HIS A 163 -14.07 -4.96 -17.99
CA HIS A 163 -14.64 -5.31 -19.30
C HIS A 163 -15.69 -4.30 -19.78
N GLY A 164 -15.37 -3.00 -19.68
CA GLY A 164 -16.33 -1.92 -19.94
C GLY A 164 -17.04 -1.97 -21.30
N LYS A 165 -16.34 -2.40 -22.37
CA LYS A 165 -16.94 -2.58 -23.71
C LYS A 165 -18.06 -3.63 -23.72
N PHE A 166 -17.91 -4.71 -22.94
CA PHE A 166 -18.93 -5.77 -22.84
C PHE A 166 -20.09 -5.36 -21.95
N VAL A 167 -19.84 -4.58 -20.89
CA VAL A 167 -20.90 -4.04 -20.01
C VAL A 167 -21.93 -3.27 -20.81
N VAL A 168 -21.51 -2.34 -21.67
CA VAL A 168 -22.43 -1.51 -22.47
C VAL A 168 -23.35 -2.37 -23.34
N ASN A 169 -22.80 -3.41 -23.97
CA ASN A 169 -23.57 -4.34 -24.79
C ASN A 169 -24.57 -5.17 -23.98
N VAL A 170 -24.18 -5.62 -22.78
CA VAL A 170 -25.07 -6.38 -21.89
C VAL A 170 -26.20 -5.49 -21.38
N ILE A 171 -25.87 -4.31 -20.84
CA ILE A 171 -26.85 -3.38 -20.27
C ILE A 171 -27.87 -2.90 -21.31
N HIS A 172 -27.44 -2.66 -22.56
CA HIS A 172 -28.37 -2.34 -23.64
C HIS A 172 -29.39 -3.48 -23.90
N GLY A 173 -28.97 -4.74 -23.77
CA GLY A 173 -29.85 -5.90 -23.95
C GLY A 173 -30.83 -6.14 -22.79
N VAL A 174 -30.55 -5.60 -21.60
CA VAL A 174 -31.36 -5.81 -20.38
C VAL A 174 -31.99 -4.51 -19.83
N SER A 175 -32.01 -3.43 -20.62
CA SER A 175 -32.54 -2.12 -20.18
C SER A 175 -33.97 -2.21 -19.64
N ASN A 176 -34.83 -3.00 -20.29
CA ASN A 176 -36.22 -3.24 -19.86
C ASN A 176 -36.35 -3.90 -18.47
N LEU A 177 -35.28 -4.55 -17.99
CA LEU A 177 -35.24 -5.18 -16.67
C LEU A 177 -34.78 -4.19 -15.58
N ILE A 178 -34.11 -3.11 -15.97
CA ILE A 178 -33.54 -2.08 -15.10
C ILE A 178 -34.40 -0.80 -15.12
N GLU A 179 -35.26 -0.58 -16.13
CA GLU A 179 -36.10 0.61 -16.33
C GLU A 179 -37.59 0.46 -15.97
N PRO A 180 -38.26 1.53 -15.48
CA PRO A 180 -39.63 1.41 -15.02
C PRO A 180 -40.65 1.09 -16.08
N SER A 181 -41.19 -0.14 -16.04
CA SER A 181 -42.44 -0.44 -16.71
C SER A 181 -43.53 0.43 -16.08
N LEU A 182 -44.14 1.29 -16.91
CA LEU A 182 -45.32 2.07 -16.53
C LEU A 182 -46.41 1.11 -16.04
N GLY A 183 -46.58 0.99 -14.73
CA GLY A 183 -47.68 0.26 -14.09
C GLY A 183 -47.36 -1.05 -13.36
N GLY A 184 -46.09 -1.47 -13.26
CA GLY A 184 -45.68 -2.67 -12.51
C GLY A 184 -45.09 -2.35 -11.13
N LYS A 185 -45.31 -3.22 -10.13
CA LYS A 185 -44.64 -3.12 -8.81
C LYS A 185 -43.13 -3.29 -9.01
N TRP A 186 -42.43 -2.18 -8.90
CA TRP A 186 -41.01 -2.04 -9.13
C TRP A 186 -40.17 -2.60 -7.96
N SER A 187 -39.82 -3.89 -8.02
CA SER A 187 -39.04 -4.54 -6.95
C SER A 187 -37.56 -4.64 -7.32
N LEU A 188 -36.76 -3.63 -6.93
CA LEU A 188 -35.30 -3.76 -6.93
C LEU A 188 -34.80 -4.84 -5.95
N ASP A 189 -35.69 -5.43 -5.15
CA ASP A 189 -35.44 -6.60 -4.31
C ASP A 189 -35.11 -7.87 -5.10
N ASN A 190 -35.39 -7.91 -6.41
CA ASN A 190 -35.01 -9.03 -7.25
C ASN A 190 -33.48 -9.10 -7.44
N ALA A 191 -32.88 -10.24 -7.07
CA ALA A 191 -31.46 -10.57 -7.24
C ALA A 191 -30.93 -10.22 -8.64
N ARG A 192 -31.73 -10.49 -9.67
CA ARG A 192 -31.37 -10.22 -11.07
C ARG A 192 -31.27 -8.72 -11.37
N ALA A 193 -32.28 -7.95 -10.97
CA ALA A 193 -32.31 -6.50 -11.19
C ALA A 193 -31.18 -5.79 -10.43
N SER A 194 -30.94 -6.19 -9.17
CA SER A 194 -29.83 -5.66 -8.37
C SER A 194 -28.46 -5.96 -8.98
N SER A 195 -28.24 -7.20 -9.43
CA SER A 195 -27.00 -7.62 -10.10
C SER A 195 -26.71 -6.78 -11.36
N PHE A 196 -27.71 -6.60 -12.24
CA PHE A 196 -27.55 -5.79 -13.43
C PHE A 196 -27.40 -4.29 -13.13
N MET A 197 -28.00 -3.79 -12.03
CA MET A 197 -27.76 -2.42 -11.57
C MET A 197 -26.31 -2.20 -11.13
N VAL A 198 -25.74 -3.14 -10.35
CA VAL A 198 -24.33 -3.10 -9.94
C VAL A 198 -23.40 -3.18 -11.16
N LEU A 199 -23.75 -4.02 -12.14
CA LEU A 199 -23.02 -4.09 -13.40
C LEU A 199 -23.14 -2.77 -14.19
N ALA A 200 -24.31 -2.13 -14.21
CA ALA A 200 -24.51 -0.86 -14.90
C ALA A 200 -23.63 0.26 -14.31
N ILE A 201 -23.60 0.43 -12.99
CA ILE A 201 -22.79 1.49 -12.35
C ILE A 201 -21.27 1.25 -12.49
N SER A 202 -20.86 0.03 -12.85
CA SER A 202 -19.47 -0.29 -13.14
C SER A 202 -19.02 0.18 -14.53
N ALA A 203 -19.96 0.52 -15.43
CA ALA A 203 -19.71 0.94 -16.80
C ALA A 203 -18.70 2.10 -16.91
N PRO A 204 -17.97 2.19 -18.04
CA PRO A 204 -16.97 3.24 -18.21
C PRO A 204 -17.63 4.62 -18.31
N VAL A 205 -17.05 5.60 -17.62
CA VAL A 205 -17.48 7.00 -17.59
C VAL A 205 -16.27 7.91 -17.84
N SER A 206 -16.44 8.98 -18.61
CA SER A 206 -15.39 9.97 -18.82
C SER A 206 -15.63 11.16 -17.92
N LEU A 207 -14.76 11.36 -16.93
CA LEU A 207 -14.85 12.48 -16.01
C LEU A 207 -14.50 13.82 -16.68
N GLU A 208 -13.54 13.80 -17.60
CA GLU A 208 -13.09 14.98 -18.36
C GLU A 208 -14.19 15.53 -19.27
N ARG A 209 -14.88 14.63 -19.99
CA ARG A 209 -15.95 15.00 -20.93
C ARG A 209 -17.32 15.03 -20.28
N ARG A 210 -17.42 14.58 -19.03
CA ARG A 210 -18.68 14.34 -18.32
C ARG A 210 -19.67 13.54 -19.17
N THR A 211 -19.18 12.44 -19.74
CA THR A 211 -19.99 11.52 -20.56
C THR A 211 -20.09 10.15 -19.91
N CYS A 212 -21.26 9.51 -20.07
CA CYS A 212 -21.51 8.13 -19.67
C CYS A 212 -21.74 7.24 -20.89
N SER A 213 -21.19 6.03 -20.85
CA SER A 213 -21.41 4.99 -21.88
C SER A 213 -22.76 4.28 -21.76
N ILE A 214 -23.47 4.49 -20.65
CA ILE A 214 -24.83 4.01 -20.38
C ILE A 214 -25.72 5.20 -20.00
N GLN A 215 -27.04 5.02 -20.03
CA GLN A 215 -27.97 6.09 -19.67
C GLN A 215 -27.72 6.60 -18.24
N PRO A 216 -27.55 7.93 -18.03
CA PRO A 216 -27.31 8.52 -16.71
C PRO A 216 -28.38 8.21 -15.66
N VAL A 217 -29.62 7.96 -16.11
CA VAL A 217 -30.75 7.61 -15.23
C VAL A 217 -30.48 6.35 -14.40
N MET A 218 -29.68 5.41 -14.91
CA MET A 218 -29.30 4.18 -14.21
C MET A 218 -28.52 4.47 -12.92
N PHE A 219 -27.67 5.50 -12.91
CA PHE A 219 -26.97 5.92 -11.70
C PHE A 219 -27.93 6.51 -10.66
N SER A 220 -29.01 7.15 -11.09
CA SER A 220 -30.06 7.65 -10.18
C SER A 220 -30.86 6.50 -9.57
N TYR A 221 -31.18 5.48 -10.37
CA TYR A 221 -31.86 4.28 -9.86
C TYR A 221 -31.00 3.50 -8.87
N ALA A 222 -29.68 3.42 -9.09
CA ALA A 222 -28.76 2.77 -8.16
C ALA A 222 -28.75 3.41 -6.76
N VAL A 223 -29.05 4.72 -6.64
CA VAL A 223 -29.16 5.40 -5.33
C VAL A 223 -30.27 4.77 -4.48
N THR A 224 -31.34 4.24 -5.08
CA THR A 224 -32.46 3.63 -4.35
C THR A 224 -32.08 2.36 -3.58
N ILE A 225 -31.02 1.66 -3.99
CA ILE A 225 -30.45 0.50 -3.30
C ILE A 225 -29.03 0.75 -2.78
N LEU A 226 -28.67 2.00 -2.54
CA LEU A 226 -27.34 2.39 -2.09
C LEU A 226 -26.86 1.58 -0.88
N GLY A 227 -27.75 1.31 0.09
CA GLY A 227 -27.41 0.51 1.27
C GLY A 227 -26.89 -0.89 0.91
N ARG A 228 -27.61 -1.60 0.03
CA ARG A 228 -27.24 -2.95 -0.42
C ARG A 228 -25.96 -2.93 -1.24
N ILE A 229 -25.84 -2.02 -2.21
CA ILE A 229 -24.64 -1.88 -3.04
C ILE A 229 -23.42 -1.54 -2.18
N SER A 230 -23.57 -0.63 -1.22
CA SER A 230 -22.45 -0.19 -0.38
C SER A 230 -21.86 -1.30 0.47
N HIS A 231 -22.67 -2.28 0.88
CA HIS A 231 -22.20 -3.44 1.64
C HIS A 231 -21.33 -4.38 0.80
N GLY A 232 -21.64 -4.53 -0.50
CA GLY A 232 -20.84 -5.33 -1.43
C GLY A 232 -19.62 -4.61 -2.01
N LEU A 233 -19.56 -3.28 -1.93
CA LEU A 233 -18.45 -2.46 -2.47
C LEU A 233 -17.55 -1.87 -1.39
N THR A 234 -17.58 -2.38 -0.16
CA THR A 234 -16.77 -1.87 0.96
C THR A 234 -15.27 -1.93 0.69
N ASP A 235 -14.82 -2.89 -0.13
CA ASP A 235 -13.42 -3.03 -0.55
C ASP A 235 -13.00 -2.00 -1.62
N VAL A 236 -13.97 -1.36 -2.28
CA VAL A 236 -13.75 -0.40 -3.38
C VAL A 236 -13.98 1.04 -2.93
N MET A 237 -15.09 1.32 -2.25
CA MET A 237 -15.47 2.67 -1.84
C MET A 237 -16.43 2.67 -0.65
N ASN A 238 -16.27 3.63 0.25
CA ASN A 238 -17.23 3.84 1.33
C ASN A 238 -18.57 4.39 0.80
N GLN A 239 -19.63 4.28 1.60
CA GLN A 239 -20.99 4.65 1.20
C GLN A 239 -21.11 6.12 0.74
N ASN A 240 -20.40 7.05 1.37
CA ASN A 240 -20.40 8.48 1.01
C ASN A 240 -19.75 8.73 -0.36
N ASN A 241 -18.64 8.05 -0.63
CA ASN A 241 -17.95 8.12 -1.92
C ASN A 241 -18.79 7.50 -3.03
N LEU A 242 -19.47 6.37 -2.76
CA LEU A 242 -20.41 5.75 -3.70
C LEU A 242 -21.57 6.69 -4.02
N LEU A 243 -22.21 7.29 -3.00
CA LEU A 243 -23.28 8.27 -3.21
C LEU A 243 -22.81 9.47 -4.03
N THR A 244 -21.60 9.98 -3.75
CA THR A 244 -20.99 11.09 -4.51
C THR A 244 -20.77 10.69 -5.97
N TYR A 245 -20.23 9.49 -6.21
CA TYR A 245 -20.01 8.95 -7.54
C TYR A 245 -21.31 8.81 -8.33
N LEU A 246 -22.34 8.18 -7.75
CA LEU A 246 -23.65 7.98 -8.39
C LEU A 246 -24.33 9.33 -8.70
N SER A 247 -24.31 10.26 -7.74
CA SER A 247 -24.85 11.61 -7.91
C SER A 247 -24.14 12.37 -9.03
N LEU A 248 -22.82 12.25 -9.10
CA LEU A 248 -22.03 12.90 -10.15
C LEU A 248 -22.34 12.32 -11.54
N CYS A 249 -22.31 10.99 -11.68
CA CYS A 249 -22.55 10.31 -12.95
C CYS A 249 -24.00 10.45 -13.45
N SER A 250 -24.98 10.63 -12.55
CA SER A 250 -26.37 10.91 -12.94
C SER A 250 -26.54 12.20 -13.75
N ARG A 251 -25.59 13.13 -13.63
CA ARG A 251 -25.60 14.45 -14.29
C ARG A 251 -24.78 14.50 -15.57
N PHE A 252 -24.19 13.37 -15.99
CA PHE A 252 -23.37 13.30 -17.18
C PHE A 252 -24.23 13.26 -18.44
N THR A 253 -23.63 13.61 -19.56
CA THR A 253 -24.24 13.49 -20.88
C THR A 253 -24.13 12.04 -21.36
N PHE A 254 -25.20 11.49 -21.93
CA PHE A 254 -25.13 10.16 -22.53
C PHE A 254 -24.35 10.25 -23.84
N ALA A 255 -23.36 9.38 -24.02
CA ALA A 255 -22.67 9.17 -25.29
C ALA A 255 -22.94 7.74 -25.74
N SER A 256 -23.30 7.56 -27.02
CA SER A 256 -23.48 6.21 -27.56
C SER A 256 -22.17 5.42 -27.46
N ALA A 257 -22.24 4.09 -27.40
CA ALA A 257 -21.05 3.25 -27.33
C ALA A 257 -20.05 3.59 -28.46
N ALA A 258 -20.56 3.85 -29.67
CA ALA A 258 -19.75 4.23 -30.81
C ALA A 258 -19.04 5.58 -30.61
N GLU A 259 -19.71 6.59 -30.04
CA GLU A 259 -19.10 7.91 -29.77
C GLU A 259 -18.15 7.89 -28.58
N PHE A 260 -18.48 7.11 -27.55
CA PHE A 260 -17.68 7.00 -26.33
C PHE A 260 -16.32 6.36 -26.60
N PHE A 261 -16.26 5.31 -27.43
CA PHE A 261 -15.01 4.61 -27.74
C PHE A 261 -14.27 5.14 -28.99
N LYS A 262 -14.93 5.85 -29.92
CA LYS A 262 -14.25 6.40 -31.14
C LYS A 262 -13.22 7.47 -30.85
N ALA A 263 -13.33 8.17 -29.73
CA ALA A 263 -12.47 9.29 -29.44
C ALA A 263 -11.12 8.91 -28.80
N GLU A 264 -10.84 7.62 -28.67
CA GLU A 264 -9.54 7.05 -28.26
C GLU A 264 -8.70 6.55 -29.46
N GLU A 265 -9.24 6.49 -30.69
CA GLU A 265 -8.59 5.83 -31.83
C GLU A 265 -7.82 6.75 -32.80
N CYS A 266 -7.72 8.07 -32.56
CA CYS A 266 -6.89 8.96 -33.39
C CYS A 266 -5.46 9.13 -32.84
N GLY A 267 -4.61 8.13 -33.11
CA GLY A 267 -3.15 8.18 -32.97
C GLY A 267 -2.56 6.77 -33.14
N PRO A 268 -1.38 6.58 -33.76
CA PRO A 268 -0.85 5.24 -33.96
C PRO A 268 -0.32 4.70 -32.63
N SER A 269 -1.13 3.93 -31.92
CA SER A 269 -0.75 3.31 -30.65
C SER A 269 -1.01 1.81 -30.69
N HIS A 270 0.05 1.06 -30.38
CA HIS A 270 -0.03 -0.33 -29.98
C HIS A 270 -1.06 -0.50 -28.87
N SER A 271 -1.91 -1.51 -29.02
CA SER A 271 -2.86 -1.98 -28.01
C SER A 271 -2.23 -2.08 -26.62
N LYS A 272 -2.52 -1.12 -25.76
CA LYS A 272 -2.32 -1.21 -24.31
C LYS A 272 -3.69 -1.11 -23.65
N GLU A 273 -4.22 -2.28 -23.29
CA GLU A 273 -5.38 -2.43 -22.44
C GLU A 273 -5.03 -2.10 -20.98
N GLY A 274 -5.78 -1.15 -20.41
CA GLY A 274 -6.46 -1.36 -19.13
C GLY A 274 -5.66 -1.10 -17.85
N ASP A 275 -5.67 0.16 -17.43
CA ASP A 275 -5.62 0.52 -16.00
C ASP A 275 -6.83 -0.09 -15.26
N ALA A 276 -6.59 -1.01 -14.33
CA ALA A 276 -7.54 -1.34 -13.25
C ALA A 276 -6.84 -2.15 -12.13
N TYR A 277 -6.83 -1.54 -10.95
CA TYR A 277 -6.46 -2.04 -9.63
C TYR A 277 -6.82 -3.51 -9.36
N LEU A 278 -5.88 -4.27 -8.79
CA LEU A 278 -6.14 -5.55 -8.12
C LEU A 278 -5.49 -5.55 -6.72
N LEU A 279 -6.34 -5.66 -5.71
CA LEU A 279 -6.05 -5.96 -4.30
C LEU A 279 -5.89 -7.47 -4.16
N ILE A 280 -4.81 -7.92 -3.50
CA ILE A 280 -4.61 -9.32 -3.10
C ILE A 280 -4.82 -9.39 -1.59
N GLN A 281 -5.78 -10.21 -1.17
CA GLN A 281 -5.88 -10.73 0.20
C GLN A 281 -5.41 -12.19 0.20
N ASN A 282 -4.68 -12.59 1.23
CA ASN A 282 -4.45 -13.98 1.59
C ASN A 282 -4.89 -14.19 3.04
N GLU A 283 -5.68 -15.24 3.25
CA GLU A 283 -6.09 -15.77 4.55
C GLU A 283 -5.01 -16.70 5.14
N THR A 284 -5.05 -16.81 6.46
CA THR A 284 -4.17 -17.51 7.38
C THR A 284 -4.38 -19.02 7.43
N ASP A 285 -3.30 -19.80 7.56
CA ASP A 285 -3.34 -21.07 8.30
C ASP A 285 -2.01 -21.33 9.04
N GLY A 286 -2.10 -21.96 10.22
CA GLY A 286 -1.12 -21.92 11.29
C GLY A 286 -0.12 -23.08 11.37
N GLY A 287 0.98 -22.80 12.09
CA GLY A 287 1.74 -23.77 12.89
C GLY A 287 2.87 -24.57 12.24
N CYS A 288 4.13 -24.07 12.28
CA CYS A 288 5.32 -24.88 12.60
C CYS A 288 6.64 -24.08 12.73
N SER A 289 7.33 -24.27 13.86
CA SER A 289 8.79 -24.16 14.12
C SER A 289 9.53 -22.82 13.91
N GLU A 290 9.93 -22.19 15.03
CA GLU A 290 10.67 -20.93 15.13
C GLU A 290 12.01 -20.88 14.35
N LYS A 291 12.71 -22.02 14.17
CA LYS A 291 13.99 -22.05 13.42
C LYS A 291 13.81 -22.05 11.90
N ILE A 292 12.68 -22.52 11.38
CA ILE A 292 12.35 -22.50 9.95
C ILE A 292 11.81 -21.11 9.55
N ASN A 293 11.19 -20.41 10.50
CA ASN A 293 10.64 -19.07 10.27
C ASN A 293 11.71 -17.99 10.14
N GLU A 294 12.88 -18.11 10.79
CA GLU A 294 13.96 -17.14 10.66
C GLU A 294 14.64 -17.16 9.28
N VAL A 295 14.82 -18.33 8.68
CA VAL A 295 15.39 -18.47 7.32
C VAL A 295 14.38 -17.99 6.27
N LYS A 296 13.09 -18.35 6.40
CA LYS A 296 12.01 -17.85 5.53
C LYS A 296 11.83 -16.33 5.61
N ARG A 297 12.06 -15.71 6.79
CA ARG A 297 11.94 -14.27 7.00
C ARG A 297 12.98 -13.48 6.20
N GLY A 298 14.24 -13.87 6.27
CA GLY A 298 15.34 -13.18 5.56
C GLY A 298 15.17 -13.19 4.05
N ASP A 299 14.64 -14.29 3.50
CA ASP A 299 14.35 -14.41 2.07
C ASP A 299 13.20 -13.48 1.64
N CYS A 300 12.15 -13.33 2.46
CA CYS A 300 11.02 -12.44 2.19
C CYS A 300 11.39 -10.95 2.30
N THR A 301 12.13 -10.53 3.33
CA THR A 301 12.52 -9.11 3.48
C THR A 301 13.50 -8.68 2.40
N THR A 302 14.43 -9.56 2.03
CA THR A 302 15.35 -9.35 0.90
C THR A 302 14.59 -9.25 -0.43
N ALA A 303 13.58 -10.09 -0.65
CA ALA A 303 12.74 -10.01 -1.84
C ALA A 303 11.95 -8.69 -1.93
N ILE A 304 11.40 -8.19 -0.81
CA ILE A 304 10.72 -6.89 -0.76
C ILE A 304 11.70 -5.76 -1.12
N LEU A 305 12.88 -5.74 -0.51
CA LEU A 305 13.90 -4.72 -0.76
C LEU A 305 14.45 -4.78 -2.20
N GLN A 306 14.58 -5.98 -2.77
CA GLN A 306 14.94 -6.15 -4.17
C GLN A 306 13.87 -5.55 -5.10
N LYS A 307 12.58 -5.76 -4.80
CA LYS A 307 11.50 -5.20 -5.60
C LYS A 307 11.49 -3.68 -5.63
N VAL A 308 11.92 -3.01 -4.56
CA VAL A 308 12.08 -1.54 -4.57
C VAL A 308 13.06 -1.09 -5.65
N THR A 309 14.19 -1.78 -5.79
CA THR A 309 15.18 -1.53 -6.84
C THR A 309 14.60 -1.82 -8.23
N ASP A 310 13.85 -2.90 -8.39
CA ASP A 310 13.21 -3.29 -9.65
C ASP A 310 12.13 -2.29 -10.12
N ILE A 311 11.51 -1.56 -9.19
CA ILE A 311 10.46 -0.57 -9.48
C ILE A 311 11.05 0.77 -9.95
N TRP A 312 12.31 1.08 -9.59
CA TRP A 312 12.93 2.37 -9.90
C TRP A 312 12.91 2.75 -11.40
N PRO A 313 13.15 1.84 -12.36
CA PRO A 313 13.01 2.16 -13.79
C PRO A 313 11.58 2.59 -14.19
N LEU A 314 10.53 2.11 -13.50
CA LEU A 314 9.15 2.55 -13.75
C LEU A 314 8.92 4.01 -13.29
N LEU A 315 9.65 4.42 -12.26
CA LEU A 315 9.69 5.81 -11.77
C LEU A 315 10.30 6.75 -12.82
N GLU A 316 11.42 6.32 -13.42
CA GLU A 316 12.12 7.05 -14.48
C GLU A 316 11.21 7.23 -15.72
N LEU A 317 10.31 6.27 -15.97
CA LEU A 317 9.30 6.32 -17.04
C LEU A 317 8.04 7.12 -16.68
N GLY A 318 7.92 7.64 -15.46
CA GLY A 318 6.79 8.47 -15.05
C GLY A 318 5.54 7.73 -14.62
N LEU A 319 5.62 6.42 -14.40
CA LEU A 319 4.47 5.58 -14.05
C LEU A 319 4.21 5.60 -12.54
N VAL A 320 4.01 6.79 -11.97
CA VAL A 320 3.89 7.02 -10.52
C VAL A 320 2.72 6.23 -9.90
N ASP A 321 1.62 6.06 -10.63
CA ASP A 321 0.47 5.27 -10.15
C ASP A 321 0.82 3.79 -10.01
N LYS A 322 1.56 3.24 -10.97
CA LYS A 322 2.03 1.84 -10.94
C LYS A 322 3.07 1.62 -9.84
N VAL A 323 3.95 2.59 -9.61
CA VAL A 323 4.89 2.60 -8.49
C VAL A 323 4.13 2.61 -7.17
N SER A 324 3.15 3.52 -7.01
CA SER A 324 2.35 3.67 -5.79
C SER A 324 1.53 2.41 -5.51
N GLN A 325 0.95 1.79 -6.53
CA GLN A 325 0.25 0.50 -6.41
C GLN A 325 1.20 -0.60 -5.94
N THR A 326 2.39 -0.70 -6.55
CA THR A 326 3.35 -1.75 -6.20
C THR A 326 3.90 -1.56 -4.79
N VAL A 327 4.23 -0.33 -4.41
CA VAL A 327 4.63 0.02 -3.03
C VAL A 327 3.50 -0.27 -2.04
N GLY A 328 2.24 0.01 -2.41
CA GLY A 328 1.06 -0.35 -1.62
C GLY A 328 0.96 -1.86 -1.37
N CYS A 329 1.18 -2.68 -2.39
CA CYS A 329 1.23 -4.14 -2.24
C CYS A 329 2.38 -4.58 -1.33
N LEU A 330 3.57 -3.98 -1.47
CA LEU A 330 4.72 -4.29 -0.61
C LEU A 330 4.46 -3.91 0.85
N LYS A 331 3.82 -2.77 1.10
CA LYS A 331 3.41 -2.35 2.46
C LYS A 331 2.41 -3.31 3.07
N ALA A 332 1.39 -3.74 2.32
CA ALA A 332 0.44 -4.73 2.78
C ALA A 332 1.12 -6.05 3.18
N GLU A 333 2.15 -6.46 2.42
CA GLU A 333 2.96 -7.63 2.74
C GLU A 333 3.81 -7.41 4.01
N VAL A 334 4.42 -6.24 4.20
CA VAL A 334 5.15 -5.89 5.43
C VAL A 334 4.21 -5.96 6.64
N THR A 335 3.01 -5.37 6.56
CA THR A 335 2.00 -5.43 7.65
C THR A 335 1.56 -6.88 7.93
N ARG A 336 1.41 -7.70 6.88
CA ARG A 336 1.14 -9.14 7.02
C ARG A 336 2.27 -9.83 7.77
N LEU A 337 3.54 -9.59 7.41
CA LEU A 337 4.69 -10.16 8.09
C LEU A 337 4.81 -9.70 9.56
N GLU A 338 4.46 -8.45 9.86
CA GLU A 338 4.43 -7.93 11.24
C GLU A 338 3.44 -8.70 12.11
N SER A 339 2.25 -8.99 11.56
CA SER A 339 1.22 -9.76 12.27
C SER A 339 1.61 -11.22 12.54
N VAL A 340 2.38 -11.84 11.64
CA VAL A 340 2.74 -13.27 11.72
C VAL A 340 3.97 -13.50 12.61
N TYR A 341 4.95 -12.60 12.61
CA TYR A 341 6.28 -12.88 13.15
C TYR A 341 6.72 -12.01 14.35
N GLN A 342 5.87 -11.10 14.85
CA GLN A 342 6.14 -10.24 16.04
C GLN A 342 7.51 -9.51 16.02
N CYS A 343 8.09 -9.26 14.84
CA CYS A 343 9.42 -8.66 14.70
C CYS A 343 9.36 -7.15 14.49
N ARG A 344 9.41 -6.40 15.61
CA ARG A 344 9.07 -4.97 15.68
C ARG A 344 10.09 -3.97 15.12
N GLY A 345 11.28 -4.37 14.66
CA GLY A 345 12.34 -3.42 14.27
C GLY A 345 12.56 -3.32 12.76
N GLU A 346 12.92 -4.43 12.13
CA GLU A 346 13.27 -4.51 10.70
C GLU A 346 12.08 -4.18 9.79
N LEU A 347 10.90 -4.76 10.07
CA LEU A 347 9.70 -4.54 9.26
C LEU A 347 9.20 -3.10 9.34
N VAL A 348 9.25 -2.50 10.54
CA VAL A 348 8.94 -1.07 10.73
C VAL A 348 9.92 -0.20 9.94
N PHE A 349 11.22 -0.54 9.92
CA PHE A 349 12.19 0.17 9.09
C PHE A 349 11.88 0.04 7.60
N ILE A 350 11.53 -1.16 7.12
CA ILE A 350 11.14 -1.39 5.72
C ILE A 350 9.87 -0.59 5.37
N SER A 351 8.87 -0.52 6.25
CA SER A 351 7.68 0.30 6.03
C SER A 351 8.04 1.78 5.84
N TYR A 352 8.86 2.33 6.74
CA TYR A 352 9.36 3.70 6.63
C TYR A 352 10.17 3.94 5.35
N TYR A 353 10.99 2.96 4.95
CA TYR A 353 11.73 3.03 3.70
C TYR A 353 10.80 3.06 2.49
N LEU A 354 9.77 2.21 2.47
CA LEU A 354 8.75 2.19 1.41
C LEU A 354 7.98 3.53 1.35
N ASP A 355 7.64 4.12 2.50
CA ASP A 355 7.04 5.47 2.55
C ASP A 355 7.96 6.52 1.95
N ALA A 356 9.25 6.50 2.29
CA ALA A 356 10.25 7.43 1.75
C ALA A 356 10.37 7.29 0.23
N ILE A 357 10.44 6.06 -0.29
CA ILE A 357 10.52 5.79 -1.73
C ILE A 357 9.25 6.23 -2.47
N GLU A 358 8.07 6.02 -1.90
CA GLU A 358 6.82 6.50 -2.49
C GLU A 358 6.79 8.03 -2.60
N LEU A 359 7.18 8.73 -1.52
CA LEU A 359 7.24 10.19 -1.51
C LEU A 359 8.29 10.72 -2.49
N ILE A 360 9.48 10.13 -2.53
CA ILE A 360 10.53 10.45 -3.52
C ILE A 360 9.98 10.23 -4.92
N GLY A 361 9.24 9.15 -5.15
CA GLY A 361 8.61 8.85 -6.43
C GLY A 361 7.61 9.90 -6.89
N ARG A 362 6.78 10.39 -5.97
CA ARG A 362 5.85 11.51 -6.23
C ARG A 362 6.59 12.80 -6.56
N VAL A 363 7.67 13.10 -5.83
CA VAL A 363 8.55 14.26 -6.13
C VAL A 363 9.19 14.11 -7.51
N TRP A 364 9.68 12.92 -7.83
CA TRP A 364 10.37 12.62 -9.09
C TRP A 364 9.46 12.74 -10.31
N GLY A 365 8.27 12.13 -10.26
CA GLY A 365 7.31 12.21 -11.36
C GLY A 365 6.90 13.64 -11.68
N ARG A 366 6.78 14.50 -10.66
CA ARG A 366 6.49 15.93 -10.83
C ARG A 366 7.68 16.74 -11.34
N LEU A 367 8.91 16.35 -11.00
CA LEU A 367 10.13 17.06 -11.38
C LEU A 367 10.62 16.71 -12.80
N MET A 368 10.49 15.44 -13.21
CA MET A 368 11.09 14.92 -14.45
C MET A 368 10.13 14.90 -15.65
N LEU A 369 8.81 14.98 -15.42
CA LEU A 369 7.78 15.01 -16.47
C LEU A 369 6.87 16.23 -16.31
N PRO A 370 7.25 17.39 -16.84
CA PRO A 370 6.36 18.53 -16.91
C PRO A 370 5.28 18.27 -17.97
N ARG A 371 4.22 17.54 -17.61
CA ARG A 371 2.97 17.60 -18.38
C ARG A 371 2.45 19.03 -18.23
N ARG A 372 2.27 19.74 -19.36
CA ARG A 372 1.53 21.00 -19.42
C ARG A 372 0.20 20.79 -18.67
N PHE A 373 -0.20 21.80 -17.88
CA PHE A 373 -1.32 21.83 -16.92
C PHE A 373 -0.99 21.48 -15.46
N CYS A 374 -0.22 22.34 -14.79
CA CYS A 374 -0.39 22.55 -13.34
C CYS A 374 -0.80 24.01 -13.13
N THR A 375 -2.11 24.26 -13.14
CA THR A 375 -2.64 25.47 -12.51
C THR A 375 -2.99 25.11 -11.06
N HIS A 376 -2.36 25.79 -10.11
CA HIS A 376 -2.67 25.83 -8.67
C HIS A 376 -2.48 24.54 -7.85
N GLN A 377 -1.32 24.44 -7.17
CA GLN A 377 -1.23 24.13 -5.73
C GLN A 377 0.23 24.22 -5.24
N ILE A 378 0.73 25.44 -5.03
CA ILE A 378 2.03 25.72 -4.36
C ILE A 378 2.09 25.07 -2.94
N GLY A 379 0.95 24.75 -2.32
CA GLY A 379 0.85 24.08 -1.03
C GLY A 379 1.24 22.60 -1.00
N ASP A 380 1.24 21.90 -2.14
CA ASP A 380 1.45 20.43 -2.16
C ASP A 380 2.94 20.06 -2.01
N TRP A 381 3.86 20.81 -2.65
CA TRP A 381 5.31 20.56 -2.57
C TRP A 381 5.87 20.65 -1.16
N ARG A 382 5.52 21.71 -0.43
CA ARG A 382 5.99 21.94 0.93
C ARG A 382 5.59 20.78 1.85
N LEU A 383 4.33 20.36 1.77
CA LEU A 383 3.83 19.23 2.56
C LEU A 383 4.56 17.91 2.23
N LEU A 384 4.79 17.61 0.95
CA LEU A 384 5.54 16.42 0.55
C LEU A 384 6.97 16.43 1.10
N PHE A 385 7.65 17.57 0.97
CA PHE A 385 9.02 17.74 1.42
C PHE A 385 9.16 17.71 2.95
N ASP A 386 8.18 18.24 3.68
CA ASP A 386 8.14 18.21 5.15
C ASP A 386 7.88 16.78 5.66
N LYS A 387 6.98 16.03 5.00
CA LYS A 387 6.75 14.60 5.29
C LYS A 387 8.00 13.77 5.03
N LEU A 388 8.65 13.95 3.88
CA LEU A 388 9.84 13.19 3.51
C LEU A 388 11.01 13.47 4.46
N ASP A 389 11.24 14.73 4.83
CA ASP A 389 12.26 15.09 5.83
C ASP A 389 11.97 14.44 7.19
N THR A 390 10.70 14.39 7.59
CA THR A 390 10.27 13.76 8.85
C THR A 390 10.57 12.27 8.83
N ILE A 391 10.18 11.56 7.77
CA ILE A 391 10.40 10.12 7.63
C ILE A 391 11.89 9.79 7.61
N LEU A 392 12.69 10.48 6.79
CA LEU A 392 14.14 10.24 6.72
C LEU A 392 14.86 10.54 8.03
N LYS A 393 14.39 11.56 8.77
CA LYS A 393 14.89 11.86 10.12
C LYS A 393 14.54 10.75 11.11
N GLU A 394 13.29 10.28 11.12
CA GLU A 394 12.87 9.17 11.98
C GLU A 394 13.63 7.88 11.62
N MET A 395 13.82 7.56 10.34
CA MET A 395 14.63 6.43 9.90
C MET A 395 16.06 6.47 10.45
N ARG A 396 16.68 7.64 10.53
CA ARG A 396 18.05 7.78 11.02
C ARG A 396 18.17 7.67 12.55
N TYR A 397 17.26 8.26 13.30
CA TYR A 397 17.43 8.44 14.76
C TYR A 397 16.58 7.48 15.62
N ARG A 398 15.55 6.87 15.04
CA ARG A 398 14.64 5.96 15.74
C ARG A 398 15.14 4.51 15.76
N PHE A 399 15.94 4.11 14.79
CA PHE A 399 16.38 2.72 14.63
C PHE A 399 17.76 2.47 15.21
N ILE A 400 17.93 1.32 15.85
CA ILE A 400 19.19 0.84 16.43
C ILE A 400 19.65 -0.35 15.60
N GLY A 401 20.94 -0.39 15.29
CA GLY A 401 21.55 -1.44 14.47
C GLY A 401 21.74 -1.05 12.99
N LEU A 402 21.62 0.25 12.66
CA LEU A 402 22.00 0.78 11.35
C LEU A 402 23.52 0.64 11.14
N THR A 403 23.92 0.14 9.98
CA THR A 403 25.32 0.16 9.57
C THR A 403 25.70 1.51 8.98
N LYS A 404 27.01 1.77 8.84
CA LYS A 404 27.50 2.96 8.14
C LYS A 404 26.92 3.08 6.72
N GLU A 405 26.69 1.96 6.04
CA GLU A 405 26.09 1.94 4.70
C GLU A 405 24.60 2.30 4.72
N ASP A 406 23.85 1.81 5.71
CA ASP A 406 22.43 2.15 5.89
C ASP A 406 22.27 3.65 6.21
N GLU A 407 23.09 4.17 7.12
CA GLU A 407 23.12 5.60 7.44
C GLU A 407 23.50 6.45 6.23
N TYR A 408 24.53 6.02 5.47
CA TYR A 408 24.92 6.68 4.24
C TYR A 408 23.78 6.73 3.23
N HIS A 409 23.05 5.63 3.03
CA HIS A 409 21.91 5.58 2.12
C HIS A 409 20.79 6.54 2.57
N ILE A 410 20.45 6.58 3.86
CA ILE A 410 19.45 7.53 4.39
C ILE A 410 19.91 8.99 4.18
N MET A 411 21.20 9.27 4.38
CA MET A 411 21.77 10.60 4.11
C MET A 411 21.78 10.93 2.61
N GLU A 412 22.00 9.94 1.73
CA GLU A 412 21.90 10.11 0.29
C GLU A 412 20.47 10.47 -0.13
N LEU A 413 19.45 9.77 0.39
CA LEU A 413 18.03 10.10 0.16
C LEU A 413 17.69 11.52 0.65
N LYS A 414 18.26 11.92 1.79
CA LYS A 414 18.11 13.30 2.30
C LYS A 414 18.75 14.32 1.37
N LEU A 415 19.94 14.02 0.84
CA LEU A 415 20.62 14.88 -0.12
C LEU A 415 19.82 15.00 -1.43
N VAL A 416 19.28 13.89 -1.95
CA VAL A 416 18.36 13.89 -3.10
C VAL A 416 17.16 14.79 -2.85
N THR A 417 16.57 14.69 -1.66
CA THR A 417 15.41 15.49 -1.26
C THR A 417 15.75 16.99 -1.23
N GLU A 418 16.90 17.36 -0.66
CA GLU A 418 17.36 18.75 -0.60
C GLU A 418 17.70 19.32 -1.98
N THR A 419 18.33 18.52 -2.84
CA THR A 419 18.57 18.89 -4.24
C THR A 419 17.24 19.10 -4.98
N ALA A 420 16.26 18.22 -4.81
CA ALA A 420 14.94 18.36 -5.42
C ALA A 420 14.16 19.59 -4.89
N LYS A 421 14.25 19.92 -3.60
CA LYS A 421 13.70 21.16 -3.02
C LYS A 421 14.26 22.39 -3.72
N LEU A 422 15.58 22.40 -3.98
CA LEU A 422 16.23 23.50 -4.68
C LEU A 422 15.78 23.60 -6.14
N CYS A 423 15.58 22.47 -6.83
CA CYS A 423 15.08 22.47 -8.21
C CYS A 423 13.64 22.96 -8.37
N THR A 424 12.81 22.86 -7.32
CA THR A 424 11.35 23.14 -7.38
C THR A 424 10.97 24.51 -6.81
N SER A 425 11.82 25.12 -6.00
CA SER A 425 11.54 26.44 -5.45
C SER A 425 11.66 27.50 -6.54
N GLU A 426 10.64 28.36 -6.69
CA GLU A 426 10.71 29.61 -7.47
C GLU A 426 11.90 30.51 -7.04
N ALA A 427 12.52 30.21 -5.90
CA ALA A 427 13.65 30.90 -5.31
C ALA A 427 15.03 30.58 -5.89
N PHE A 428 15.18 29.77 -6.95
CA PHE A 428 16.45 29.78 -7.70
C PHE A 428 16.74 31.16 -8.30
N CYS A 429 15.69 31.95 -8.57
CA CYS A 429 15.76 33.31 -9.08
C CYS A 429 16.06 34.37 -7.99
N HIS A 430 15.99 34.02 -6.70
CA HIS A 430 16.25 34.95 -5.59
C HIS A 430 17.19 34.32 -4.54
N ASN A 431 18.49 34.43 -4.80
CA ASN A 431 19.56 34.52 -3.80
C ASN A 431 19.52 33.51 -2.62
N ASN A 432 19.18 32.24 -2.87
CA ASN A 432 19.27 31.15 -1.89
C ASN A 432 20.71 30.63 -1.67
N ASN A 433 21.70 31.54 -1.58
CA ASN A 433 23.11 31.20 -1.33
C ASN A 433 23.30 30.34 -0.07
N SER A 434 22.53 30.59 0.98
CA SER A 434 22.63 29.83 2.23
C SER A 434 22.21 28.36 2.07
N ALA A 435 21.21 28.07 1.24
CA ALA A 435 20.74 26.71 1.00
C ALA A 435 21.71 25.93 0.10
N LEU A 436 22.31 26.59 -0.89
CA LEU A 436 23.38 26.01 -1.72
C LEU A 436 24.66 25.76 -0.92
N VAL A 437 25.05 26.68 -0.02
CA VAL A 437 26.19 26.46 0.88
C VAL A 437 25.94 25.27 1.81
N LYS A 438 24.72 25.15 2.36
CA LYS A 438 24.32 23.97 3.15
C LYS A 438 24.39 22.68 2.31
N LEU A 439 23.85 22.70 1.09
CA LEU A 439 23.91 21.55 0.19
C LEU A 439 25.37 21.16 -0.12
N ARG A 440 26.24 22.14 -0.41
CA ARG A 440 27.66 21.93 -0.68
C ARG A 440 28.39 21.33 0.51
N SER A 441 28.17 21.86 1.71
CA SER A 441 28.78 21.31 2.93
C SER A 441 28.36 19.86 3.19
N ARG A 442 27.09 19.51 2.89
CA ARG A 442 26.57 18.15 3.03
C ARG A 442 27.08 17.21 1.96
N ALA A 443 27.15 17.66 0.70
CA ALA A 443 27.74 16.89 -0.39
C ALA A 443 29.24 16.62 -0.14
N GLN A 444 29.96 17.60 0.40
CA GLN A 444 31.36 17.42 0.80
C GLN A 444 31.51 16.42 1.94
N LEU A 445 30.67 16.51 2.98
CA LEU A 445 30.66 15.52 4.07
C LEU A 445 30.39 14.10 3.53
N MET A 446 29.44 13.95 2.60
CA MET A 446 29.13 12.66 1.99
C MET A 446 30.26 12.14 1.08
N HIS A 447 31.03 13.03 0.46
CA HIS A 447 32.21 12.66 -0.34
C HIS A 447 33.38 12.22 0.56
N GLU A 448 33.62 12.90 1.67
CA GLU A 448 34.73 12.61 2.60
C GLU A 448 34.49 11.35 3.44
N TYR A 449 33.25 11.11 3.86
CA TYR A 449 32.87 10.00 4.77
C TYR A 449 32.04 8.92 4.09
N GLY A 450 31.93 8.97 2.76
CA GLY A 450 31.20 7.99 1.97
C GLY A 450 31.95 6.65 1.80
N PRO A 451 31.26 5.60 1.33
CA PRO A 451 31.89 4.35 0.95
C PRO A 451 32.85 4.56 -0.23
N ASP A 452 33.85 3.67 -0.36
CA ASP A 452 34.89 3.72 -1.40
C ASP A 452 34.31 3.90 -2.82
N ALA A 453 33.10 3.37 -3.05
CA ALA A 453 32.29 3.62 -4.24
C ALA A 453 31.12 4.58 -3.93
N LEU A 454 31.33 5.87 -4.18
CA LEU A 454 30.27 6.89 -4.18
C LEU A 454 29.23 6.60 -5.26
N SER A 455 27.98 6.99 -5.00
CA SER A 455 26.94 6.89 -6.03
C SER A 455 27.20 7.87 -7.18
N GLY A 456 26.64 7.56 -8.36
CA GLY A 456 26.71 8.46 -9.51
C GLY A 456 26.15 9.85 -9.19
N PHE A 457 25.08 9.92 -8.38
CA PHE A 457 24.47 11.15 -7.91
C PHE A 457 25.41 11.99 -7.03
N VAL A 458 25.93 11.43 -5.94
CA VAL A 458 26.78 12.19 -4.99
C VAL A 458 28.03 12.72 -5.68
N ARG A 459 28.63 11.89 -6.56
CA ARG A 459 29.80 12.28 -7.34
C ARG A 459 29.49 13.45 -8.29
N GLU A 460 28.44 13.34 -9.11
CA GLU A 460 28.08 14.40 -10.06
C GLU A 460 27.64 15.69 -9.35
N LEU A 461 26.93 15.57 -8.22
CA LEU A 461 26.53 16.71 -7.42
C LEU A 461 27.75 17.41 -6.79
N TYR A 462 28.69 16.66 -6.24
CA TYR A 462 29.91 17.20 -5.64
C TYR A 462 30.80 17.90 -6.67
N THR A 463 31.03 17.28 -7.84
CA THR A 463 31.78 17.91 -8.93
C THR A 463 31.07 19.16 -9.43
N GLY A 464 29.76 19.08 -9.67
CA GLY A 464 28.96 20.22 -10.14
C GLY A 464 28.96 21.40 -9.16
N LEU A 465 28.87 21.15 -7.86
CA LEU A 465 28.93 22.20 -6.83
C LEU A 465 30.32 22.81 -6.65
N ASN A 466 31.39 22.11 -7.05
CA ASN A 466 32.76 22.58 -6.94
C ASN A 466 33.30 23.25 -8.21
N GLU A 467 32.90 22.78 -9.39
CA GLU A 467 33.36 23.24 -10.70
C GLU A 467 32.47 24.33 -11.29
N CYS A 468 31.16 24.29 -11.07
CA CYS A 468 30.25 25.31 -11.59
C CYS A 468 30.10 26.47 -10.60
N ILE A 469 30.08 27.71 -11.12
CA ILE A 469 29.48 28.84 -10.40
C ILE A 469 27.97 28.53 -10.32
N PRO A 470 27.40 28.17 -9.16
CA PRO A 470 26.05 27.60 -9.08
C PRO A 470 24.93 28.52 -9.58
N MET A 471 25.24 29.80 -9.75
CA MET A 471 24.32 30.87 -10.18
C MET A 471 23.94 30.82 -11.66
N GLU A 472 24.72 30.14 -12.51
CA GLU A 472 24.52 30.26 -13.97
C GLU A 472 23.72 29.11 -14.60
N ASN A 473 23.56 27.97 -13.93
CA ASN A 473 22.88 26.83 -14.56
C ASN A 473 22.19 25.85 -13.58
N PRO A 474 20.91 26.04 -13.20
CA PRO A 474 20.18 25.09 -12.35
C PRO A 474 20.04 23.68 -12.95
N LEU A 475 20.37 23.48 -14.23
CA LEU A 475 20.26 22.19 -14.89
C LEU A 475 21.24 21.15 -14.34
N PHE A 476 22.39 21.54 -13.75
CA PHE A 476 23.33 20.56 -13.20
C PHE A 476 22.75 19.81 -11.98
N LEU A 477 21.87 20.45 -11.19
CA LEU A 477 21.19 19.78 -10.08
C LEU A 477 20.21 18.73 -10.62
N LEU A 478 19.53 19.04 -11.72
CA LEU A 478 18.63 18.11 -12.40
C LEU A 478 19.41 16.95 -13.06
N THR A 479 20.58 17.21 -13.67
CA THR A 479 21.41 16.15 -14.23
C THR A 479 21.97 15.24 -13.14
N SER A 480 22.42 15.82 -12.03
CA SER A 480 22.87 15.08 -10.85
C SER A 480 21.75 14.16 -10.37
N LEU A 481 20.54 14.70 -10.15
CA LEU A 481 19.38 13.91 -9.74
C LEU A 481 19.14 12.73 -10.68
N LYS A 482 19.19 12.91 -12.01
CA LYS A 482 19.02 11.80 -12.97
C LYS A 482 20.03 10.64 -12.83
N LYS A 483 21.15 10.83 -12.13
CA LYS A 483 22.10 9.76 -11.82
C LYS A 483 21.79 8.98 -10.56
N PHE A 484 20.83 9.43 -9.75
CA PHE A 484 20.47 8.75 -8.53
C PHE A 484 19.76 7.42 -8.83
N LYS A 485 20.20 6.37 -8.15
CA LYS A 485 19.57 5.06 -8.14
C LYS A 485 19.58 4.56 -6.69
N PRO A 486 18.45 4.07 -6.16
CA PRO A 486 18.40 3.56 -4.81
C PRO A 486 19.31 2.34 -4.69
N ARG A 487 20.13 2.32 -3.64
CA ARG A 487 20.96 1.16 -3.31
C ARG A 487 20.06 0.01 -2.85
N GLN A 488 20.44 -1.21 -3.19
CA GLN A 488 19.81 -2.40 -2.63
C GLN A 488 20.20 -2.49 -1.15
N LEU A 489 19.23 -2.26 -0.27
CA LEU A 489 19.40 -2.51 1.15
C LEU A 489 19.38 -4.01 1.41
N VAL A 490 20.33 -4.48 2.21
CA VAL A 490 20.42 -5.88 2.63
C VAL A 490 20.40 -5.87 4.16
N LEU A 491 19.29 -6.33 4.74
CA LEU A 491 19.07 -6.36 6.20
C LEU A 491 19.13 -7.80 6.79
N PRO A 492 20.15 -8.64 6.49
CA PRO A 492 20.11 -10.04 6.89
C PRO A 492 20.37 -10.19 8.40
N GLN A 493 19.41 -10.79 9.12
CA GLN A 493 19.55 -11.34 10.48
C GLN A 493 20.27 -10.43 11.50
N ARG A 494 20.04 -9.10 11.41
CA ARG A 494 20.59 -8.12 12.38
C ARG A 494 19.57 -7.89 13.49
N LYS A 495 20.04 -7.63 14.73
CA LYS A 495 19.19 -7.18 15.84
C LYS A 495 18.74 -5.72 15.62
N PHE A 496 17.88 -5.49 14.63
CA PHE A 496 17.21 -4.19 14.45
C PHE A 496 16.22 -3.97 15.59
N LYS A 497 16.43 -2.91 16.36
CA LYS A 497 15.49 -2.46 17.39
C LYS A 497 14.97 -1.08 17.02
N CYS A 498 13.72 -0.80 17.40
CA CYS A 498 13.09 0.49 17.19
C CYS A 498 12.91 1.18 18.55
N LYS A 499 13.35 2.43 18.66
CA LYS A 499 13.01 3.32 19.77
C LYS A 499 11.54 3.70 19.64
N MET A 500 10.77 3.48 20.68
CA MET A 500 9.34 3.74 20.67
C MET A 500 8.89 4.28 22.01
N ALA A 501 7.88 5.13 22.00
CA ALA A 501 7.14 5.48 23.20
C ALA A 501 5.64 5.23 22.97
N GLU A 502 5.00 4.67 23.99
CA GLU A 502 3.55 4.63 24.15
C GLU A 502 3.20 5.66 25.23
N MET A 503 2.24 6.54 24.96
CA MET A 503 1.85 7.60 25.88
C MET A 503 0.34 7.60 26.01
N ASP A 504 -0.19 7.39 27.21
CA ASP A 504 -1.59 7.54 27.53
C ASP A 504 -1.81 8.81 28.33
N VAL A 505 -2.84 9.56 27.96
CA VAL A 505 -3.17 10.88 28.52
C VAL A 505 -4.68 10.96 28.67
N GLU A 506 -5.13 11.58 29.76
CA GLU A 506 -6.56 11.82 30.02
C GLU A 506 -7.07 12.98 29.14
N GLY A 507 -8.37 12.96 28.78
CA GLY A 507 -8.99 14.00 27.95
C GLY A 507 -8.71 13.90 26.45
N THR A 508 -8.39 12.70 25.95
CA THR A 508 -8.40 12.40 24.50
C THR A 508 -9.82 12.29 23.93
N ASP A 509 -10.82 12.06 24.77
CA ASP A 509 -12.22 12.10 24.36
C ASP A 509 -12.73 13.54 24.40
N PHE A 510 -13.20 14.02 23.25
CA PHE A 510 -13.82 15.34 23.11
C PHE A 510 -15.04 15.51 24.05
N GLN A 511 -15.72 14.42 24.42
CA GLN A 511 -16.85 14.45 25.34
C GLN A 511 -16.43 14.72 26.79
N TYR A 512 -15.17 14.43 27.14
CA TYR A 512 -14.62 14.58 28.50
C TYR A 512 -13.31 15.37 28.49
N PRO A 513 -13.34 16.66 28.11
CA PRO A 513 -12.14 17.49 28.04
C PRO A 513 -11.57 17.78 29.43
N LEU A 514 -10.25 17.96 29.51
CA LEU A 514 -9.58 18.34 30.74
C LEU A 514 -9.99 19.75 31.19
N PRO A 515 -10.33 19.93 32.47
CA PRO A 515 -10.63 21.25 33.00
C PRO A 515 -9.38 22.14 33.03
N PHE A 516 -9.51 23.40 32.62
CA PHE A 516 -8.45 24.39 32.78
C PHE A 516 -8.97 25.79 33.11
N VAL A 517 -8.06 26.66 33.56
CA VAL A 517 -8.32 28.09 33.76
C VAL A 517 -7.53 28.87 32.71
N PRO A 518 -8.19 29.66 31.85
CA PRO A 518 -7.50 30.43 30.81
C PRO A 518 -6.42 31.36 31.38
N GLY A 519 -5.20 31.25 30.85
CA GLY A 519 -4.04 32.07 31.26
C GLY A 519 -3.26 31.55 32.47
N LEU A 520 -3.67 30.45 33.10
CA LEU A 520 -2.90 29.75 34.14
C LEU A 520 -2.27 28.47 33.58
N PRO A 521 -1.09 28.04 34.10
CA PRO A 521 -0.53 26.75 33.75
C PRO A 521 -1.47 25.60 34.09
N VAL A 522 -1.55 24.59 33.21
CA VAL A 522 -2.30 23.36 33.43
C VAL A 522 -1.34 22.18 33.53
N GLY A 523 -1.49 21.35 34.57
CA GLY A 523 -0.74 20.11 34.71
C GLY A 523 -1.43 19.00 33.91
N VAL A 524 -0.70 18.37 32.99
CA VAL A 524 -1.22 17.26 32.18
C VAL A 524 -0.54 15.97 32.63
N SER A 525 -1.35 14.99 33.02
CA SER A 525 -0.88 13.68 33.50
C SER A 525 -0.67 12.73 32.33
N PHE A 526 0.51 12.16 32.25
CA PHE A 526 0.91 11.21 31.21
C PHE A 526 1.34 9.89 31.83
N ALA A 527 0.76 8.79 31.38
CA ALA A 527 1.26 7.45 31.63
C ALA A 527 2.06 6.98 30.41
N MET A 528 3.37 6.79 30.57
CA MET A 528 4.27 6.52 29.45
C MET A 528 4.94 5.15 29.59
N LYS A 529 5.19 4.51 28.44
CA LYS A 529 6.08 3.36 28.30
C LYS A 529 7.09 3.64 27.19
N ILE A 530 8.38 3.56 27.50
CA ILE A 530 9.47 3.86 26.57
C ILE A 530 10.24 2.56 26.32
N TYR A 531 10.53 2.30 25.04
CA TYR A 531 11.14 1.06 24.57
C TYR A 531 12.48 1.33 23.88
N ASN A 532 13.52 0.57 24.25
CA ASN A 532 14.85 0.57 23.64
C ASN A 532 15.56 1.95 23.63
N VAL A 533 15.35 2.81 24.63
CA VAL A 533 16.00 4.12 24.71
C VAL A 533 17.05 4.12 25.82
N SER A 534 18.29 4.50 25.48
CA SER A 534 19.39 4.62 26.45
C SER A 534 19.38 5.98 27.16
N PHE A 535 20.05 6.07 28.31
CA PHE A 535 20.20 7.32 29.06
C PHE A 535 20.97 8.42 28.32
N GLU A 536 21.75 8.08 27.30
CA GLU A 536 22.46 9.04 26.45
C GLU A 536 21.50 9.80 25.53
N ASN A 537 20.30 9.26 25.30
CA ASN A 537 19.29 9.91 24.48
C ASN A 537 18.52 10.94 25.29
N ARG A 538 18.47 12.18 24.76
CA ARG A 538 17.66 13.24 25.34
C ARG A 538 16.24 13.16 24.82
N LEU A 539 15.30 12.95 25.73
CA LEU A 539 13.89 12.85 25.42
C LEU A 539 13.13 14.10 25.87
N TRP A 540 12.13 14.46 25.07
CA TRP A 540 11.29 15.61 25.32
C TRP A 540 9.82 15.25 25.06
N VAL A 541 8.92 15.82 25.84
CA VAL A 541 7.50 15.87 25.50
C VAL A 541 7.25 17.17 24.76
N LYS A 542 6.84 17.07 23.50
CA LYS A 542 6.45 18.21 22.67
C LYS A 542 4.95 18.43 22.86
N MET A 543 4.58 19.62 23.31
CA MET A 543 3.20 20.08 23.51
C MET A 543 2.93 21.25 22.57
N CYS A 544 1.98 21.09 21.66
CA CYS A 544 1.72 22.05 20.58
C CYS A 544 0.24 22.47 20.59
N VAL A 545 -0.02 23.76 20.77
CA VAL A 545 -1.36 24.37 20.67
C VAL A 545 -1.37 25.25 19.41
N GLU A 546 -2.19 24.87 18.43
CA GLU A 546 -2.16 25.42 17.07
C GLU A 546 -0.75 25.33 16.43
N GLU A 547 -0.54 25.80 15.20
CA GLU A 547 0.80 25.79 14.57
C GLU A 547 1.79 26.78 15.21
N LYS A 548 1.37 27.56 16.21
CA LYS A 548 2.09 28.75 16.69
C LYS A 548 2.72 28.60 18.08
N LEU A 549 2.19 27.73 18.96
CA LEU A 549 2.69 27.60 20.33
C LEU A 549 3.20 26.19 20.60
N THR A 550 4.52 26.01 20.55
CA THR A 550 5.18 24.75 20.93
C THR A 550 5.95 24.93 22.24
N GLN A 551 5.71 24.06 23.22
CA GLN A 551 6.46 23.94 24.46
C GLN A 551 7.12 22.55 24.50
N TYR A 552 8.35 22.48 25.00
CA TYR A 552 9.04 21.22 25.27
C TYR A 552 9.20 21.04 26.77
N ALA A 553 9.03 19.81 27.24
CA ALA A 553 9.33 19.41 28.61
C ALA A 553 10.37 18.28 28.56
N TYR A 554 11.49 18.46 29.26
CA TYR A 554 12.55 17.46 29.31
C TYR A 554 12.10 16.25 30.12
N LEU A 555 12.38 15.05 29.62
CA LEU A 555 12.17 13.80 30.35
C LEU A 555 13.51 13.32 30.87
N ASP A 556 13.75 13.52 32.18
CA ASP A 556 14.95 12.99 32.81
C ASP A 556 14.78 11.50 33.13
N LEU A 557 15.37 10.67 32.28
CA LEU A 557 15.33 9.22 32.43
C LEU A 557 16.00 8.73 33.73
N LEU A 558 16.89 9.51 34.35
CA LEU A 558 17.53 9.16 35.62
C LEU A 558 16.57 9.31 36.79
N GLU A 559 15.71 10.32 36.76
CA GLU A 559 14.73 10.59 37.82
C GLU A 559 13.47 9.70 37.71
N LEU A 560 13.21 9.14 36.52
CA LEU A 560 11.98 8.40 36.20
C LEU A 560 12.04 6.88 36.46
N GLY A 561 13.12 6.38 37.07
CA GLY A 561 13.19 5.06 37.70
C GLY A 561 14.17 4.04 37.08
N SER A 562 14.61 3.09 37.92
CA SER A 562 15.51 1.99 37.57
C SER A 562 14.77 0.86 36.81
N GLY A 563 14.65 1.02 35.50
CA GLY A 563 14.23 -0.04 34.57
C GLY A 563 15.40 -0.54 33.73
N ASP A 564 15.26 -1.74 33.17
CA ASP A 564 16.10 -2.27 32.09
C ASP A 564 16.03 -1.31 30.87
N ASP A 565 17.11 -1.22 30.08
CA ASP A 565 17.20 -0.35 28.89
C ASP A 565 16.19 -0.74 27.80
N GLU A 566 15.56 -1.92 27.93
CA GLU A 566 14.57 -2.41 26.98
C GLU A 566 13.19 -1.78 27.18
N VAL A 567 12.68 -1.61 28.41
CA VAL A 567 11.35 -1.04 28.68
C VAL A 567 11.29 -0.28 30.00
N ARG A 568 10.87 0.99 29.97
CA ARG A 568 10.62 1.82 31.16
C ARG A 568 9.16 2.28 31.18
N LYS A 569 8.48 2.12 32.32
CA LYS A 569 7.09 2.56 32.51
C LYS A 569 7.00 3.52 33.69
N PHE A 570 6.41 4.69 33.49
CA PHE A 570 6.28 5.70 34.53
C PHE A 570 5.07 6.59 34.28
N LYS A 571 4.65 7.33 35.32
CA LYS A 571 3.63 8.38 35.22
C LYS A 571 4.27 9.71 35.61
N ILE A 572 4.00 10.75 34.83
CA ILE A 572 4.54 12.09 35.05
C ILE A 572 3.45 13.14 34.79
N VAL A 573 3.42 14.19 35.62
CA VAL A 573 2.58 15.36 35.38
C VAL A 573 3.46 16.49 34.87
N LEU A 574 3.20 16.95 33.64
CA LEU A 574 3.98 18.02 33.02
C LEU A 574 3.14 19.30 32.93
N PRO A 575 3.68 20.45 33.38
CA PRO A 575 2.98 21.72 33.29
C PRO A 575 3.04 22.29 31.85
N PHE A 576 1.89 22.64 31.30
CA PHE A 576 1.77 23.48 30.12
C PHE A 576 1.49 24.92 30.54
N HIS A 577 2.45 25.81 30.33
CA HIS A 577 2.43 27.17 30.89
C HIS A 577 1.68 28.17 30.02
N ARG A 578 1.55 27.90 28.72
CA ARG A 578 1.06 28.85 27.72
C ARG A 578 -0.39 28.56 27.32
N THR A 579 -1.28 28.39 28.29
CA THR A 579 -2.70 28.13 28.01
C THR A 579 -3.33 29.32 27.26
N PRO A 580 -4.09 29.08 26.17
CA PRO A 580 -4.72 30.15 25.42
C PRO A 580 -5.86 30.80 26.23
N LYS A 581 -6.14 32.08 25.95
CA LYS A 581 -7.29 32.80 26.52
C LYS A 581 -8.59 32.45 25.77
N ALA A 582 -8.90 31.17 25.67
CA ALA A 582 -10.07 30.64 24.97
C ALA A 582 -10.98 29.83 25.92
N ARG A 583 -12.23 29.58 25.53
CA ARG A 583 -13.16 28.73 26.31
C ARG A 583 -12.80 27.24 26.24
N CYS A 584 -12.23 26.82 25.11
CA CYS A 584 -11.73 25.48 24.88
C CYS A 584 -10.55 25.57 23.91
N PHE A 585 -9.66 24.58 23.94
CA PHE A 585 -8.59 24.42 22.96
C PHE A 585 -8.20 22.95 22.87
N SER A 586 -7.56 22.56 21.76
CA SER A 586 -6.89 21.28 21.64
C SER A 586 -5.38 21.45 21.65
N MET A 587 -4.69 20.46 22.20
CA MET A 587 -3.24 20.41 22.26
C MET A 587 -2.78 19.08 21.68
N ARG A 588 -1.86 19.15 20.73
CA ARG A 588 -1.18 17.97 20.19
C ARG A 588 0.05 17.66 21.03
N VAL A 589 0.19 16.41 21.44
CA VAL A 589 1.29 15.96 22.30
C VAL A 589 1.97 14.74 21.70
N CYS A 590 3.30 14.73 21.70
CA CYS A 590 4.08 13.55 21.36
C CYS A 590 5.39 13.50 22.14
N VAL A 591 5.96 12.30 22.26
CA VAL A 591 7.32 12.09 22.78
C VAL A 591 8.30 12.15 21.61
N VAL A 592 9.34 12.97 21.77
CA VAL A 592 10.38 13.18 20.75
C VAL A 592 11.76 12.91 21.32
N ILE A 593 12.67 12.47 20.46
CA ILE A 593 14.09 12.29 20.74
C ILE A 593 14.90 13.39 20.07
N GLU A 594 15.88 13.95 20.77
CA GLU A 594 16.81 14.93 20.21
C GLU A 594 17.81 14.24 19.26
N CYS A 595 17.95 14.78 18.05
CA CYS A 595 18.82 14.27 16.99
C CYS A 595 20.29 14.61 17.29
N LEU A 596 20.88 13.93 18.26
CA LEU A 596 22.29 14.01 18.59
C LEU A 596 23.11 13.33 17.48
N LEU A 597 24.07 14.04 16.91
CA LEU A 597 24.99 13.47 15.92
C LEU A 597 25.95 12.51 16.63
N PRO A 598 26.20 11.30 16.09
CA PRO A 598 27.43 10.58 16.37
C PRO A 598 28.58 11.37 15.74
N ASP A 599 29.42 11.99 16.56
CA ASP A 599 30.75 12.51 16.23
C ASP A 599 30.96 13.30 14.92
N TYR A 600 30.08 14.23 14.56
CA TYR A 600 30.46 15.32 13.63
C TYR A 600 29.77 16.62 14.06
N ALA A 601 30.49 17.44 14.81
CA ALA A 601 30.01 18.72 15.32
C ALA A 601 29.61 19.67 14.17
N PRO A 602 28.42 20.28 14.19
CA PRO A 602 28.19 21.51 13.44
C PRO A 602 28.89 22.65 14.17
N GLN A 603 29.94 23.19 13.57
CA GLN A 603 30.47 24.51 13.91
C GLN A 603 29.47 25.58 13.45
N THR A 604 28.37 25.74 14.18
CA THR A 604 27.59 26.98 14.17
C THR A 604 26.69 27.00 15.41
N PRO A 605 26.86 27.95 16.34
CA PRO A 605 25.96 28.09 17.46
C PRO A 605 24.59 28.52 16.93
N LEU A 606 23.64 27.59 16.96
CA LEU A 606 22.22 27.91 16.79
C LEU A 606 21.77 28.79 17.98
N PRO A 607 20.84 29.72 17.76
CA PRO A 607 20.40 30.65 18.80
C PRO A 607 19.89 29.87 20.01
N VAL A 608 20.37 30.26 21.19
CA VAL A 608 19.99 29.67 22.47
C VAL A 608 18.49 29.89 22.68
N ILE A 609 17.69 28.88 22.36
CA ILE A 609 16.28 28.83 22.73
C ILE A 609 16.27 28.41 24.21
N TYR A 610 15.97 29.35 25.11
CA TYR A 610 15.78 29.04 26.51
C TYR A 610 14.58 28.07 26.66
N GLY A 611 14.86 26.85 27.13
CA GLY A 611 13.88 25.87 27.59
C GLY A 611 13.46 24.75 26.63
N GLY A 612 14.17 24.51 25.52
CA GLY A 612 13.84 23.43 24.56
C GLY A 612 15.06 22.67 24.02
N PRO A 613 14.85 21.69 23.12
CA PRO A 613 15.93 20.92 22.49
C PRO A 613 16.88 21.84 21.71
N LYS A 614 18.19 21.54 21.75
CA LYS A 614 19.22 22.33 21.07
C LYS A 614 19.39 21.91 19.61
N HIS A 615 19.08 20.66 19.31
CA HIS A 615 19.10 20.08 17.97
C HIS A 615 17.68 19.82 17.48
N ASP A 616 17.56 19.45 16.21
CA ASP A 616 16.30 18.98 15.65
C ASP A 616 15.81 17.72 16.40
N VAL A 617 14.52 17.42 16.31
CA VAL A 617 13.88 16.33 17.05
C VAL A 617 13.16 15.35 16.12
N ALA A 618 13.16 14.06 16.47
CA ALA A 618 12.42 13.01 15.77
C ALA A 618 11.31 12.46 16.66
N ASN A 619 10.13 12.15 16.10
CA ASN A 619 9.05 11.57 16.90
C ASN A 619 9.32 10.08 17.14
N ILE A 620 9.01 9.61 18.35
CA ILE A 620 9.08 8.17 18.70
C ILE A 620 7.72 7.61 19.13
N CYS A 621 6.68 8.45 19.11
CA CYS A 621 5.30 8.14 19.43
C CYS A 621 4.38 8.87 18.43
N GLU A 622 3.21 8.30 18.15
CA GLU A 622 2.15 8.99 17.43
C GLU A 622 1.70 10.25 18.18
N GLU A 623 1.33 11.28 17.41
CA GLU A 623 0.82 12.53 17.96
C GLU A 623 -0.61 12.31 18.48
N LYS A 624 -0.85 12.57 19.77
CA LYS A 624 -2.17 12.48 20.39
C LYS A 624 -2.77 13.87 20.59
N GLU A 625 -4.06 14.01 20.36
CA GLU A 625 -4.78 15.25 20.60
C GLU A 625 -5.48 15.19 21.98
N VAL A 626 -5.29 16.24 22.77
CA VAL A 626 -5.85 16.40 24.12
C VAL A 626 -6.74 17.63 24.13
N TYR A 627 -7.98 17.46 24.61
CA TYR A 627 -8.99 18.50 24.60
C TYR A 627 -9.10 19.14 25.98
N PHE A 628 -9.20 20.47 26.00
CA PHE A 628 -9.33 21.26 27.21
C PHE A 628 -10.59 22.13 27.16
N SER A 629 -11.29 22.22 28.28
CA SER A 629 -12.47 23.07 28.45
C SER A 629 -12.37 23.89 29.73
N MET A 630 -12.80 25.14 29.66
CA MET A 630 -12.82 26.04 30.80
C MET A 630 -13.73 25.48 31.90
N VAL A 631 -13.26 25.52 33.15
CA VAL A 631 -14.10 25.20 34.30
C VAL A 631 -15.27 26.18 34.36
N VAL A 632 -16.48 25.71 34.04
CA VAL A 632 -17.71 26.46 34.26
C VAL A 632 -18.00 26.38 35.76
N LYS A 633 -17.90 27.52 36.45
CA LYS A 633 -18.31 27.64 37.84
C LYS A 633 -19.82 27.47 37.99
#